data_AF-A0A9E3XW07-F1
#
_entry.id   AF-A0A9E3XW07-F1
#
_cell.length_a   1.000
_cell.length_b   1.000
_cell.length_c   1.000
_cell.angle_alpha   90.00
_cell.angle_beta   90.00
_cell.angle_gamma   90.00
#
_symmetry.space_group_name_H-M   'P 1'
#
loop_
_entity.id
_entity.type
_entity.pdbx_description
1 polymer ?
#
loop_
_entity_poly.entity_id
_entity_poly.type
_entity_poly.pdbx_seq_one_letter_code
_entity_poly.pdbx_strand_id
1 'polypeptide(L)'
;MLDRDLDRWVDAGLIVRVEADAIHDFEQHRLEEAMATVEAPAGLEGTRPRRRIPVVAEALGYLGGTLGVAGFAVMVGRRWAHMGEGARLLITGVAAMALVAAGAFVRDHADPALLRLRSFAWAVATAIAAVLGGTFTHDVLDATGTRSVVLGGAILVTAISGALWFGRHLPLQEGTTAAGVLVAAGVGLSMITSPTVSGATLWIVSLVVATAGLRRLTTDPWVLTVTGSIGAIAAGLMVS
;
A
#
# COMPACT_ATOMS: atom_id res chain seq x y z
N MET A 1 24.70 -0.83 37.37
CA MET A 1 24.36 -2.12 36.73
C MET A 1 24.96 -2.16 35.33
N LEU A 2 24.77 -1.10 34.54
CA LEU A 2 25.41 -0.88 33.24
C LEU A 2 26.94 -1.09 33.25
N ASP A 3 27.66 -0.48 34.19
CA ASP A 3 29.14 -0.55 34.23
C ASP A 3 29.67 -1.99 34.38
N ARG A 4 28.97 -2.80 35.18
CA ARG A 4 29.32 -4.21 35.40
C ARG A 4 29.10 -5.07 34.15
N ASP A 5 28.10 -4.74 33.34
CA ASP A 5 27.83 -5.44 32.09
C ASP A 5 28.82 -5.01 30.99
N LEU A 6 29.21 -3.73 30.95
CA LEU A 6 30.24 -3.22 30.04
C LEU A 6 31.60 -3.85 30.31
N ASP A 7 32.03 -3.92 31.58
CA ASP A 7 33.29 -4.57 31.98
C ASP A 7 33.30 -6.05 31.55
N ARG A 8 32.20 -6.76 31.76
CA ARG A 8 32.05 -8.16 31.34
C ARG A 8 32.18 -8.33 29.82
N TRP A 9 31.68 -7.39 29.03
CA TRP A 9 31.76 -7.45 27.57
C TRP A 9 33.16 -7.13 27.04
N VAL A 10 33.88 -6.22 27.70
CA VAL A 10 35.30 -5.95 27.42
C VAL A 10 36.14 -7.18 27.76
N ASP A 11 35.92 -7.80 28.93
CA ASP A 11 36.64 -9.02 29.35
C ASP A 11 36.36 -10.22 28.42
N ALA A 12 35.16 -10.28 27.85
CA ALA A 12 34.77 -11.28 26.86
C ALA A 12 35.28 -10.97 25.44
N GLY A 13 35.95 -9.83 25.22
CA GLY A 13 36.43 -9.38 23.91
C GLY A 13 35.32 -9.08 22.91
N LEU A 14 34.09 -8.83 23.39
CA LEU A 14 32.93 -8.50 22.55
C LEU A 14 32.98 -7.05 22.06
N ILE A 15 33.56 -6.16 22.86
CA ILE A 15 33.75 -4.74 22.57
C ILE A 15 35.11 -4.28 23.10
N VAL A 16 35.63 -3.19 22.53
CA VAL A 16 36.87 -2.56 22.99
C VAL A 16 36.56 -1.56 24.11
N ARG A 17 37.52 -1.32 25.01
CA ARG A 17 37.35 -0.39 26.16
C ARG A 17 36.90 1.01 25.72
N VAL A 18 37.42 1.51 24.60
CA VAL A 18 37.00 2.79 24.00
C VAL A 18 35.51 2.79 23.60
N GLU A 19 34.96 1.67 23.12
CA GLU A 19 33.54 1.57 22.77
C GLU A 19 32.67 1.48 24.03
N ALA A 20 33.14 0.80 25.07
CA ALA A 20 32.47 0.77 26.36
C ALA A 20 32.36 2.17 26.98
N ASP A 21 33.45 2.94 26.94
CA ASP A 21 33.48 4.33 27.44
C ASP A 21 32.50 5.21 26.64
N ALA A 22 32.47 5.07 25.31
CA ALA A 22 31.53 5.82 24.46
C ALA A 22 30.06 5.47 24.72
N ILE A 23 29.75 4.20 25.01
CA ILE A 23 28.39 3.75 25.36
C ILE A 23 27.99 4.29 26.74
N HIS A 24 28.91 4.27 27.70
CA HIS A 24 28.68 4.81 29.03
C HIS A 24 28.35 6.30 28.98
N ASP A 25 29.15 7.10 28.27
CA ASP A 25 28.93 8.55 28.11
C ASP A 25 27.58 8.84 27.42
N PHE A 26 27.22 8.05 26.41
CA PHE A 26 25.93 8.17 25.73
C PHE A 26 24.75 7.88 26.66
N GLU A 27 24.82 6.82 27.47
CA GLU A 27 23.75 6.47 28.41
C GLU A 27 23.65 7.47 29.57
N GLN A 28 24.76 8.04 30.03
CA GLN A 28 24.76 9.11 31.03
C GLN A 28 24.04 10.35 30.50
N HIS A 29 24.37 10.82 29.30
CA HIS A 29 23.67 11.95 28.69
C HIS A 29 22.17 11.68 28.49
N ARG A 30 21.80 10.46 28.07
CA ARG A 30 20.39 10.08 27.92
C ARG A 30 19.62 10.10 29.24
N LEU A 31 20.27 9.69 30.34
CA LEU A 31 19.68 9.73 31.68
C LEU A 31 19.56 11.16 32.21
N GLU A 32 20.57 12.01 31.97
CA GLU A 32 20.53 13.43 32.29
C GLU A 32 19.38 14.14 31.56
N GLU A 33 19.18 13.89 30.26
CA GLU A 33 18.04 14.40 29.49
C GLU A 33 16.70 13.90 30.02
N ALA A 34 16.62 12.61 30.40
CA ALA A 34 15.43 12.00 30.97
C ALA A 34 15.09 12.54 32.37
N MET A 35 16.10 12.87 33.18
CA MET A 35 15.90 13.47 34.51
C MET A 35 15.55 14.96 34.40
N ALA A 36 16.18 15.69 33.48
CA ALA A 36 15.84 17.09 33.18
C ALA A 36 14.39 17.24 32.68
N THR A 37 13.83 16.22 32.02
CA THR A 37 12.42 16.19 31.63
C THR A 37 11.46 15.86 32.80
N VAL A 38 11.95 15.28 33.91
CA VAL A 38 11.15 14.93 35.09
C VAL A 38 11.14 16.05 36.14
N GLU A 39 12.20 16.86 36.24
CA GLU A 39 12.33 17.95 37.22
C GLU A 39 11.74 19.30 36.76
N ALA A 40 11.25 19.41 35.51
CA ALA A 40 10.55 20.61 35.05
C ALA A 40 9.25 20.83 35.87
N PRO A 41 8.99 22.05 36.38
CA PRO A 41 7.80 22.32 37.19
C PRO A 41 6.55 21.93 36.40
N ALA A 42 5.65 21.19 37.05
CA ALA A 42 4.36 20.77 36.49
C ALA A 42 3.49 21.99 36.14
N GLY A 43 3.70 22.54 34.96
CA GLY A 43 3.01 23.74 34.50
C GLY A 43 3.54 24.20 33.15
N LEU A 44 2.77 23.92 32.10
CA LEU A 44 2.78 24.63 30.81
C LEU A 44 3.77 24.19 29.72
N GLU A 45 4.02 22.90 29.51
CA GLU A 45 4.31 22.41 28.16
C GLU A 45 3.83 20.98 27.98
N GLY A 46 2.68 20.87 27.30
CA GLY A 46 1.93 19.63 27.19
C GLY A 46 2.66 18.57 26.39
N THR A 47 3.30 17.63 27.10
CA THR A 47 3.37 16.24 26.64
C THR A 47 1.94 15.74 26.54
N ARG A 48 1.27 16.00 25.41
CA ARG A 48 -0.04 15.43 25.13
C ARG A 48 0.08 13.93 25.37
N PRO A 49 -0.79 13.32 26.19
CA PRO A 49 -0.83 11.88 26.33
C PRO A 49 -0.89 11.31 24.92
N ARG A 50 -0.01 10.37 24.57
CA ARG A 50 -0.14 9.56 23.36
C ARG A 50 -1.53 8.93 23.41
N ARG A 51 -2.53 9.59 22.79
CA ARG A 51 -3.92 9.12 22.71
C ARG A 51 -3.88 7.88 21.81
N ARG A 52 -3.59 6.73 22.41
CA ARG A 52 -3.85 5.44 21.78
C ARG A 52 -5.35 5.39 21.57
N ILE A 53 -5.79 5.39 20.32
CA ILE A 53 -7.19 5.21 19.99
C ILE A 53 -7.60 3.85 20.56
N PRO A 54 -8.66 3.75 21.38
CA PRO A 54 -9.11 2.46 21.89
C PRO A 54 -9.39 1.50 20.74
N VAL A 55 -8.94 0.24 20.83
CA VAL A 55 -9.14 -0.79 19.78
C VAL A 55 -10.61 -0.92 19.38
N VAL A 56 -11.53 -0.68 20.32
CA VAL A 56 -12.98 -0.65 20.07
C VAL A 56 -13.38 0.51 19.16
N ALA A 57 -12.81 1.70 19.34
CA ALA A 57 -13.06 2.85 18.48
C ALA A 57 -12.45 2.64 17.08
N GLU A 58 -11.30 1.98 16.99
CA GLU A 58 -10.70 1.57 15.71
C GLU A 58 -11.58 0.56 14.97
N ALA A 59 -12.06 -0.49 15.66
CA ALA A 59 -12.97 -1.48 15.10
C ALA A 59 -14.31 -0.87 14.66
N LEU A 60 -14.88 0.05 15.46
CA LEU A 60 -16.09 0.79 15.10
C LEU A 60 -15.86 1.71 13.90
N GLY A 61 -14.69 2.34 13.80
CA GLY A 61 -14.30 3.16 12.65
C GLY A 61 -14.22 2.32 11.37
N TYR A 62 -13.58 1.15 11.43
CA TYR A 62 -13.52 0.23 10.30
C TYR A 62 -14.90 -0.32 9.93
N LEU A 63 -15.71 -0.70 10.91
CA LEU A 63 -17.06 -1.22 10.67
C LEU A 63 -17.96 -0.15 10.06
N GLY A 64 -18.01 1.05 10.65
CA GLY A 64 -18.79 2.17 10.15
C GLY A 64 -18.34 2.63 8.76
N GLY A 65 -17.02 2.71 8.53
CA GLY A 65 -16.47 3.01 7.21
C GLY A 65 -16.82 1.95 6.18
N THR A 66 -16.69 0.67 6.51
CA THR A 66 -17.03 -0.45 5.61
C THR A 66 -18.52 -0.46 5.28
N LEU A 67 -19.39 -0.28 6.28
CA LEU A 67 -20.84 -0.22 6.09
C LEU A 67 -21.25 1.02 5.27
N GLY A 68 -20.63 2.17 5.52
CA GLY A 68 -20.87 3.39 4.75
C GLY A 68 -20.47 3.22 3.28
N VAL A 69 -19.28 2.66 3.03
CA VAL A 69 -18.79 2.36 1.68
C VAL A 69 -19.69 1.33 1.00
N ALA A 70 -20.09 0.26 1.68
CA ALA A 70 -20.98 -0.77 1.14
C ALA A 70 -22.37 -0.20 0.81
N GLY A 71 -22.95 0.58 1.71
CA GLY A 71 -24.25 1.23 1.50
C GLY A 71 -24.21 2.21 0.33
N PHE A 72 -23.17 3.03 0.24
CA PHE A 72 -22.96 3.92 -0.89
C PHE A 72 -22.76 3.15 -2.21
N ALA A 73 -21.95 2.10 -2.20
CA ALA A 73 -21.71 1.25 -3.37
C ALA A 73 -23.01 0.59 -3.87
N VAL A 74 -23.86 0.09 -2.96
CA VAL A 74 -25.17 -0.48 -3.32
C VAL A 74 -26.10 0.60 -3.89
N MET A 75 -26.15 1.79 -3.27
CA MET A 75 -26.96 2.91 -3.75
C MET A 75 -26.55 3.34 -5.17
N VAL A 76 -25.24 3.51 -5.38
CA VAL A 76 -24.67 3.88 -6.69
C VAL A 76 -24.89 2.77 -7.69
N GLY A 77 -24.64 1.51 -7.34
CA GLY A 77 -24.83 0.35 -8.20
C GLY A 77 -26.26 0.20 -8.70
N ARG A 78 -27.26 0.43 -7.82
CA ARG A 78 -28.68 0.40 -8.21
C ARG A 78 -29.07 1.48 -9.22
N ARG A 79 -28.40 2.64 -9.20
CA ARG A 79 -28.68 3.75 -10.11
C ARG A 79 -27.72 3.82 -11.29
N TRP A 80 -26.66 3.02 -11.30
CA TRP A 80 -25.56 3.10 -12.27
C TRP A 80 -26.05 3.11 -13.72
N ALA A 81 -26.95 2.19 -14.07
CA ALA A 81 -27.50 2.07 -15.42
C ALA A 81 -28.31 3.31 -15.87
N HIS A 82 -28.88 4.06 -14.92
CA HIS A 82 -29.67 5.27 -15.18
C HIS A 82 -28.85 6.56 -15.08
N MET A 83 -27.59 6.49 -14.64
CA MET A 83 -26.68 7.63 -14.63
C MET A 83 -26.14 7.89 -16.03
N GLY A 84 -26.06 9.16 -16.42
CA GLY A 84 -25.28 9.57 -17.59
C GLY A 84 -23.78 9.34 -17.37
N GLU A 85 -23.05 9.20 -18.46
CA GLU A 85 -21.60 8.91 -18.49
C GLU A 85 -20.79 9.87 -17.61
N GLY A 86 -21.05 11.18 -17.75
CA GLY A 86 -20.40 12.21 -16.95
C GLY A 86 -20.63 12.06 -15.44
N ALA A 87 -21.81 11.58 -15.02
CA ALA A 87 -22.10 11.36 -13.60
C ALA A 87 -21.32 10.15 -13.05
N ARG A 88 -21.17 9.07 -13.84
CA ARG A 88 -20.38 7.89 -13.48
C ARG A 88 -18.90 8.22 -13.34
N LEU A 89 -18.35 9.02 -14.26
CA LEU A 89 -16.97 9.47 -14.20
C LEU A 89 -16.74 10.43 -13.03
N LEU A 90 -17.65 11.37 -12.82
CA LEU A 90 -17.55 12.34 -11.72
C LEU A 90 -17.59 11.64 -10.37
N ILE A 91 -18.54 10.72 -10.14
CA ILE A 91 -18.69 10.06 -8.84
C ILE A 91 -17.50 9.15 -8.51
N THR A 92 -16.99 8.41 -9.49
CA THR A 92 -15.82 7.53 -9.30
C THR A 92 -14.53 8.34 -9.18
N GLY A 93 -14.35 9.38 -9.99
CA GLY A 93 -13.22 10.29 -9.92
C GLY A 93 -13.15 11.03 -8.58
N VAL A 94 -14.26 11.63 -8.14
CA VAL A 94 -14.33 12.33 -6.85
C VAL A 94 -14.09 11.36 -5.68
N ALA A 95 -14.68 10.16 -5.72
CA ALA A 95 -14.47 9.17 -4.67
C ALA A 95 -13.00 8.71 -4.59
N ALA A 96 -12.36 8.42 -5.73
CA ALA A 96 -10.94 8.06 -5.78
C ALA A 96 -10.06 9.20 -5.25
N MET A 97 -10.27 10.43 -5.72
CA MET A 97 -9.51 11.60 -5.26
C MET A 97 -9.69 11.86 -3.77
N ALA A 98 -10.92 11.76 -3.26
CA ALA A 98 -11.21 11.95 -1.85
C ALA A 98 -10.48 10.93 -0.96
N LEU A 99 -10.40 9.67 -1.38
CA LEU A 99 -9.67 8.63 -0.66
C LEU A 99 -8.15 8.80 -0.74
N VAL A 100 -7.62 9.18 -1.90
CA VAL A 100 -6.20 9.53 -2.05
C VAL A 100 -5.83 10.69 -1.12
N ALA A 101 -6.63 11.76 -1.15
CA ALA A 101 -6.45 12.93 -0.31
C ALA A 101 -6.57 12.59 1.18
N ALA A 102 -7.61 11.81 1.56
CA ALA A 102 -7.79 11.35 2.92
C ALA A 102 -6.54 10.61 3.43
N GLY A 103 -6.01 9.66 2.66
CA GLY A 103 -4.78 8.96 3.01
C GLY A 103 -3.54 9.88 3.07
N ALA A 104 -3.47 10.92 2.22
CA ALA A 104 -2.37 11.89 2.24
C ALA A 104 -2.41 12.82 3.47
N PHE A 105 -3.59 13.12 4.01
CA PHE A 105 -3.74 13.94 5.21
C PHE A 105 -3.48 13.19 6.53
N VAL A 106 -3.45 11.84 6.50
CA VAL A 106 -3.07 11.04 7.67
C VAL A 106 -1.57 11.23 7.96
N ARG A 107 -1.24 11.85 9.10
CA ARG A 107 0.14 12.06 9.56
C ARG A 107 0.62 10.87 10.39
N ASP A 108 1.61 10.15 9.90
CA ASP A 108 2.05 8.84 10.45
C ASP A 108 2.98 8.90 11.66
N HIS A 109 3.05 10.00 12.40
CA HIS A 109 4.22 10.30 13.25
C HIS A 109 4.38 9.42 14.52
N ALA A 110 3.56 8.38 14.75
CA ALA A 110 3.81 7.37 15.80
C ALA A 110 2.87 6.15 15.81
N ASP A 111 1.75 6.14 15.08
CA ASP A 111 0.69 5.13 15.29
C ASP A 111 0.58 4.11 14.13
N PRO A 112 0.89 2.83 14.37
CA PRO A 112 0.70 1.74 13.39
C PRO A 112 -0.73 1.64 12.84
N ALA A 113 -1.75 2.03 13.60
CA ALA A 113 -3.14 2.00 13.15
C ALA A 113 -3.40 3.00 12.00
N LEU A 114 -2.79 4.19 12.08
CA LEU A 114 -2.92 5.23 11.05
C LEU A 114 -2.24 4.82 9.75
N LEU A 115 -1.11 4.11 9.83
CA LEU A 115 -0.43 3.54 8.66
C LEU A 115 -1.33 2.51 7.93
N ARG A 116 -2.03 1.66 8.69
CA ARG A 116 -2.99 0.67 8.14
C ARG A 116 -4.21 1.33 7.53
N LEU A 117 -4.76 2.34 8.19
CA LEU A 117 -5.89 3.09 7.67
C LEU A 117 -5.53 3.80 6.35
N ARG A 118 -4.34 4.40 6.26
CA ARG A 118 -3.83 5.01 5.03
C ARG A 118 -3.67 3.98 3.91
N SER A 119 -3.04 2.84 4.19
CA SER A 119 -2.84 1.80 3.16
C SER A 119 -4.17 1.23 2.68
N PHE A 120 -5.14 1.04 3.57
CA PHE A 120 -6.49 0.65 3.23
C PHE A 120 -7.21 1.69 2.36
N ALA A 121 -7.19 2.96 2.76
CA ALA A 121 -7.81 4.05 1.98
C ALA A 121 -7.23 4.13 0.56
N TRP A 122 -5.90 4.01 0.43
CA TRP A 122 -5.24 3.98 -0.86
C TRP A 122 -5.55 2.71 -1.67
N ALA A 123 -5.71 1.55 -1.03
CA ALA A 123 -6.12 0.33 -1.73
C ALA A 123 -7.55 0.47 -2.30
N VAL A 124 -8.48 1.03 -1.52
CA VAL A 124 -9.85 1.31 -1.99
C VAL A 124 -9.84 2.36 -3.10
N ALA A 125 -8.98 3.39 -3.01
CA ALA A 125 -8.81 4.37 -4.08
C ALA A 125 -8.35 3.71 -5.38
N THR A 126 -7.38 2.80 -5.33
CA THR A 126 -6.91 2.03 -6.48
C THR A 126 -8.01 1.13 -7.07
N ALA A 127 -8.86 0.52 -6.23
CA ALA A 127 -10.01 -0.26 -6.72
C ALA A 127 -11.03 0.63 -7.45
N ILE A 128 -11.35 1.81 -6.91
CA ILE A 128 -12.26 2.77 -7.55
C ILE A 128 -11.64 3.33 -8.83
N ALA A 129 -10.32 3.52 -8.87
CA ALA A 129 -9.61 3.86 -10.10
C ALA A 129 -9.76 2.80 -11.19
N ALA A 130 -9.79 1.51 -10.85
CA ALA A 130 -10.07 0.47 -11.84
C ALA A 130 -11.46 0.67 -12.48
N VAL A 131 -12.47 0.98 -11.66
CA VAL A 131 -13.84 1.27 -12.13
C VAL A 131 -13.86 2.53 -12.99
N LEU A 132 -13.18 3.61 -12.58
CA LEU A 132 -13.06 4.84 -13.35
C LEU A 132 -12.41 4.59 -14.71
N GLY A 133 -11.29 3.86 -14.75
CA GLY A 133 -10.57 3.54 -15.99
C GLY A 133 -11.41 2.68 -16.93
N GLY A 134 -12.09 1.66 -16.40
CA GLY A 134 -13.02 0.84 -17.20
C GLY A 134 -14.21 1.63 -17.71
N THR A 135 -14.81 2.49 -16.88
CA THR A 135 -15.93 3.36 -17.26
C THR A 135 -15.50 4.36 -18.33
N PHE A 136 -14.32 4.98 -18.18
CA PHE A 136 -13.78 5.90 -19.17
C PHE A 136 -13.57 5.22 -20.52
N THR A 137 -12.99 4.01 -20.53
CA THR A 137 -12.82 3.25 -21.76
C THR A 137 -14.16 2.84 -22.40
N HIS A 138 -15.13 2.43 -21.59
CA HIS A 138 -16.45 2.03 -22.09
C HIS A 138 -17.25 3.22 -22.62
N ASP A 139 -17.40 4.27 -21.80
CA ASP A 139 -18.34 5.37 -22.03
C ASP A 139 -17.73 6.51 -22.86
N VAL A 140 -16.44 6.81 -22.71
CA VAL A 140 -15.79 7.96 -23.41
C VAL A 140 -15.06 7.52 -24.67
N LEU A 141 -14.37 6.38 -24.63
CA LEU A 141 -13.65 5.85 -25.79
C LEU A 141 -14.52 4.94 -26.66
N ASP A 142 -15.79 4.73 -26.29
CA ASP A 142 -16.75 3.83 -26.95
C ASP A 142 -16.21 2.40 -27.16
N ALA A 143 -15.25 2.00 -26.34
CA ALA A 143 -14.58 0.71 -26.42
C ALA A 143 -15.26 -0.30 -25.49
N THR A 144 -16.43 -0.76 -25.91
CA THR A 144 -17.37 -1.58 -25.13
C THR A 144 -16.92 -3.03 -24.90
N GLY A 145 -15.90 -3.50 -25.62
CA GLY A 145 -15.38 -4.85 -25.47
C GLY A 145 -14.80 -5.10 -24.07
N THR A 146 -15.13 -6.24 -23.45
CA THR A 146 -14.68 -6.61 -22.10
C THR A 146 -13.17 -6.46 -21.92
N ARG A 147 -12.38 -6.85 -22.93
CA ARG A 147 -10.91 -6.71 -22.91
C ARG A 147 -10.47 -5.25 -22.83
N SER A 148 -11.06 -4.37 -23.63
CA SER A 148 -10.75 -2.93 -23.61
C SER A 148 -11.08 -2.29 -22.27
N VAL A 149 -12.24 -2.62 -21.69
CA VAL A 149 -12.67 -2.12 -20.37
C VAL A 149 -11.71 -2.58 -19.28
N VAL A 150 -11.33 -3.86 -19.26
CA VAL A 150 -10.36 -4.40 -18.31
C VAL A 150 -8.99 -3.73 -18.48
N LEU A 151 -8.54 -3.51 -19.72
CA LEU A 151 -7.28 -2.83 -20.00
C LEU A 151 -7.28 -1.39 -19.47
N GLY A 152 -8.36 -0.64 -19.69
CA GLY A 152 -8.51 0.73 -19.16
C GLY A 152 -8.41 0.79 -17.64
N GLY A 153 -9.10 -0.12 -16.95
CA GLY A 153 -9.01 -0.25 -15.50
C GLY A 153 -7.60 -0.61 -15.02
N ALA A 154 -6.94 -1.57 -15.66
CA ALA A 154 -5.60 -2.02 -15.30
C ALA A 154 -4.53 -0.92 -15.50
N ILE A 155 -4.64 -0.12 -16.57
CA ILE A 155 -3.75 1.03 -16.81
C ILE A 155 -3.90 2.05 -15.69
N LEU A 156 -5.14 2.40 -15.30
CA LEU A 156 -5.35 3.43 -14.29
C LEU A 156 -4.94 2.95 -12.89
N VAL A 157 -5.18 1.67 -12.57
CA VAL A 157 -4.65 1.01 -11.36
C VAL A 157 -3.13 1.12 -11.32
N THR A 158 -2.45 0.75 -12.41
CA THR A 158 -0.99 0.80 -12.50
C THR A 158 -0.46 2.21 -12.27
N ALA A 159 -1.07 3.21 -12.92
CA ALA A 159 -0.66 4.60 -12.81
C ALA A 159 -0.83 5.15 -11.38
N ILE A 160 -2.00 4.96 -10.77
CA ILE A 160 -2.29 5.50 -9.43
C ILE A 160 -1.51 4.74 -8.36
N SER A 161 -1.54 3.41 -8.40
CA SER A 161 -0.83 2.57 -7.44
C SER A 161 0.68 2.79 -7.51
N GLY A 162 1.23 2.90 -8.73
CA GLY A 162 2.64 3.18 -8.95
C GLY A 162 3.04 4.57 -8.45
N ALA A 163 2.21 5.59 -8.70
CA ALA A 163 2.44 6.95 -8.20
C ALA A 163 2.39 7.03 -6.67
N LEU A 164 1.48 6.29 -6.02
CA LEU A 164 1.39 6.22 -4.56
C LEU A 164 2.59 5.49 -3.94
N TRP A 165 3.05 4.43 -4.60
CA TRP A 165 4.23 3.65 -4.21
C TRP A 165 5.55 4.43 -4.39
N PHE A 166 5.63 5.33 -5.36
CA PHE A 166 6.87 6.03 -5.70
C PHE A 166 7.48 6.76 -4.48
N GLY A 167 8.64 6.28 -4.03
CA GLY A 167 9.37 6.84 -2.88
C GLY A 167 8.81 6.47 -1.50
N ARG A 168 7.90 5.49 -1.39
CA ARG A 168 7.30 5.05 -0.10
C ARG A 168 7.29 3.53 0.05
N HIS A 169 7.56 3.05 1.27
CA HIS A 169 7.46 1.63 1.64
C HIS A 169 5.99 1.23 1.85
N LEU A 170 5.31 0.84 0.76
CA LEU A 170 3.87 0.50 0.75
C LEU A 170 3.65 -0.85 0.06
N PRO A 171 3.76 -1.99 0.78
CA PRO A 171 3.68 -3.32 0.18
C PRO A 171 2.39 -3.57 -0.61
N LEU A 172 1.26 -3.08 -0.11
CA LEU A 172 -0.02 -3.21 -0.81
C LEU A 172 0.00 -2.53 -2.18
N GLN A 173 0.56 -1.32 -2.27
CA GLN A 173 0.63 -0.56 -3.52
C GLN A 173 1.68 -1.14 -4.48
N GLU A 174 2.76 -1.73 -3.96
CA GLU A 174 3.71 -2.49 -4.77
C GLU A 174 3.02 -3.68 -5.45
N GLY A 175 2.27 -4.48 -4.69
CA GLY A 175 1.51 -5.62 -5.20
C GLY A 175 0.42 -5.24 -6.21
N THR A 176 -0.37 -4.20 -5.92
CA THR A 176 -1.42 -3.76 -6.85
C THR A 176 -0.86 -3.13 -8.12
N THR A 177 0.30 -2.47 -8.06
CA THR A 177 1.02 -1.99 -9.26
C THR A 177 1.47 -3.17 -10.11
N ALA A 178 2.12 -4.17 -9.50
CA ALA A 178 2.60 -5.34 -10.21
C ALA A 178 1.44 -6.13 -10.86
N ALA A 179 0.35 -6.33 -10.12
CA ALA A 179 -0.86 -6.96 -10.64
C ALA A 179 -1.46 -6.16 -11.81
N GLY A 180 -1.55 -4.82 -11.68
CA GLY A 180 -2.01 -3.93 -12.74
C GLY A 180 -1.17 -4.04 -14.01
N VAL A 181 0.16 -4.04 -13.89
CA VAL A 181 1.09 -4.21 -15.01
C VAL A 181 0.88 -5.56 -15.70
N LEU A 182 0.78 -6.65 -14.93
CA LEU A 182 0.56 -7.98 -15.49
C LEU A 182 -0.77 -8.07 -16.24
N VAL A 183 -1.86 -7.55 -15.66
CA VAL A 183 -3.18 -7.53 -16.32
C VAL A 183 -3.13 -6.66 -17.58
N ALA A 184 -2.56 -5.45 -17.51
CA ALA A 184 -2.47 -4.56 -18.66
C ALA A 184 -1.64 -5.17 -19.80
N ALA A 185 -0.49 -5.77 -19.47
CA ALA A 185 0.38 -6.44 -20.44
C ALA A 185 -0.31 -7.67 -21.05
N GLY A 186 -0.91 -8.54 -20.24
CA GLY A 186 -1.59 -9.74 -20.70
C GLY A 186 -2.79 -9.43 -21.59
N VAL A 187 -3.66 -8.51 -21.15
CA VAL A 187 -4.84 -8.11 -21.91
C VAL A 187 -4.42 -7.36 -23.18
N GLY A 188 -3.52 -6.38 -23.09
CA GLY A 188 -3.04 -5.62 -24.24
C GLY A 188 -2.41 -6.51 -25.31
N LEU A 189 -1.56 -7.46 -24.90
CA LEU A 189 -0.94 -8.41 -25.82
C LEU A 189 -1.97 -9.35 -26.47
N SER A 190 -2.96 -9.83 -25.70
CA SER A 190 -4.05 -10.67 -26.23
C SER A 190 -4.92 -9.98 -27.29
N MET A 191 -4.86 -8.65 -27.42
CA MET A 191 -5.58 -7.90 -28.45
C MET A 191 -4.84 -7.86 -29.79
N ILE A 192 -3.52 -8.09 -29.79
CA ILE A 192 -2.67 -7.97 -30.98
C ILE A 192 -1.94 -9.26 -31.37
N THR A 193 -1.93 -10.28 -30.49
CA THR A 193 -1.29 -11.58 -30.76
C THR A 193 -2.26 -12.76 -30.56
N SER A 194 -1.81 -13.95 -30.93
CA SER A 194 -2.54 -15.19 -30.63
C SER A 194 -2.57 -15.49 -29.12
N PRO A 195 -3.59 -16.25 -28.64
CA PRO A 195 -3.70 -16.64 -27.23
C PRO A 195 -2.43 -17.31 -26.68
N THR A 196 -1.83 -18.22 -27.45
CA THR A 196 -0.61 -18.93 -27.06
C THR A 196 0.57 -18.00 -26.85
N VAL A 197 0.77 -17.02 -27.73
CA VAL A 197 1.87 -16.03 -27.60
C VAL A 197 1.61 -15.13 -26.39
N SER A 198 0.38 -14.66 -26.21
CA SER A 198 0.03 -13.83 -25.06
C SER A 198 0.19 -14.56 -23.73
N GLY A 199 -0.21 -15.83 -23.67
CA GLY A 199 -0.05 -16.69 -22.49
C GLY A 199 1.42 -16.95 -22.17
N ALA A 200 2.24 -17.30 -23.17
CA ALA A 200 3.67 -17.53 -22.99
C ALA A 200 4.42 -16.26 -22.52
N THR A 201 4.12 -15.10 -23.10
CA THR A 201 4.73 -13.83 -22.66
C THR A 201 4.28 -13.47 -21.26
N LEU A 202 2.99 -13.57 -20.94
CA LEU A 202 2.49 -13.29 -19.59
C LEU A 202 3.10 -14.24 -18.56
N TRP A 203 3.33 -15.50 -18.92
CA TRP A 203 4.01 -16.47 -18.08
C TRP A 203 5.45 -16.05 -17.78
N ILE A 204 6.21 -15.64 -18.81
CA ILE A 204 7.58 -15.13 -18.64
C ILE A 204 7.61 -13.88 -17.77
N VAL A 205 6.74 -12.90 -18.03
CA VAL A 205 6.69 -11.66 -17.23
C VAL A 205 6.34 -11.98 -15.77
N SER A 206 5.38 -12.87 -15.53
CA SER A 206 5.01 -13.31 -14.19
C SER A 206 6.16 -14.00 -13.47
N LEU A 207 6.94 -14.81 -14.19
CA LEU A 207 8.14 -15.45 -13.65
C LEU A 207 9.22 -14.42 -13.30
N VAL A 208 9.43 -13.40 -14.14
CA VAL A 208 10.37 -12.30 -13.85
C VAL A 208 9.94 -11.53 -12.60
N VAL A 209 8.65 -11.22 -12.47
CA VAL A 209 8.08 -10.56 -11.29
C VAL A 209 8.27 -11.41 -10.03
N ALA A 210 7.98 -12.71 -10.08
CA ALA A 210 8.20 -13.63 -8.96
C ALA A 210 9.70 -13.73 -8.59
N THR A 211 10.57 -13.78 -9.60
CA THR A 211 12.03 -13.90 -9.40
C THR A 211 12.62 -12.61 -8.84
N ALA A 212 12.10 -11.44 -9.23
CA ALA A 212 12.48 -10.16 -8.65
C ALA A 212 12.12 -10.08 -7.16
N GLY A 213 10.95 -10.63 -6.78
CA GLY A 213 10.58 -10.85 -5.38
C GLY A 213 11.58 -11.77 -4.65
N LEU A 214 11.87 -12.94 -5.19
CA LEU A 214 12.83 -13.90 -4.60
C LEU A 214 14.23 -13.32 -4.40
N ARG A 215 14.68 -12.45 -5.32
CA ARG A 215 15.98 -11.78 -5.26
C ARG A 215 16.02 -10.58 -4.30
N ARG A 216 14.93 -10.30 -3.59
CA ARG A 216 14.79 -9.17 -2.65
C ARG A 216 15.13 -7.82 -3.29
N LEU A 217 14.78 -7.65 -4.56
CA LEU A 217 15.04 -6.40 -5.28
C LEU A 217 14.07 -5.27 -4.89
N THR A 218 13.13 -5.54 -3.98
CA THR A 218 12.11 -4.58 -3.53
C THR A 218 11.97 -4.55 -2.01
N THR A 219 11.14 -3.62 -1.53
CA THR A 219 10.94 -3.38 -0.09
C THR A 219 10.30 -4.60 0.58
N ASP A 220 9.34 -5.25 -0.08
CA ASP A 220 8.61 -6.40 0.48
C ASP A 220 8.64 -7.61 -0.49
N PRO A 221 9.71 -8.42 -0.45
CA PRO A 221 9.97 -9.55 -1.34
C PRO A 221 8.80 -10.55 -1.49
N TRP A 222 8.01 -10.72 -0.43
CA TRP A 222 6.92 -11.70 -0.38
C TRP A 222 5.75 -11.31 -1.30
N VAL A 223 5.44 -10.01 -1.41
CA VAL A 223 4.28 -9.53 -2.15
C VAL A 223 4.45 -9.78 -3.65
N LEU A 224 5.63 -9.47 -4.19
CA LEU A 224 5.95 -9.73 -5.59
C LEU A 224 6.03 -11.22 -5.89
N THR A 225 6.54 -12.02 -4.95
CA THR A 225 6.60 -13.47 -5.12
C THR A 225 5.20 -14.04 -5.29
N VAL A 226 4.26 -13.70 -4.39
CA VAL A 226 2.88 -14.18 -4.46
C VAL A 226 2.16 -13.65 -5.70
N THR A 227 2.31 -12.36 -6.02
CA THR A 227 1.66 -11.75 -7.19
C THR A 227 2.18 -12.38 -8.49
N GLY A 228 3.49 -12.57 -8.61
CA GLY A 228 4.11 -13.24 -9.75
C GLY A 228 3.73 -14.73 -9.84
N SER A 229 3.63 -15.45 -8.72
CA SER A 229 3.16 -16.84 -8.73
C SER A 229 1.72 -16.98 -9.19
N ILE A 230 0.81 -16.11 -8.72
CA ILE A 230 -0.59 -16.08 -9.18
C ILE A 230 -0.65 -15.78 -10.68
N GLY A 231 0.12 -14.80 -11.15
CA GLY A 231 0.22 -14.46 -12.57
C GLY A 231 0.72 -15.63 -13.42
N ALA A 232 1.74 -16.37 -12.95
CA ALA A 232 2.30 -17.51 -13.66
C ALA A 232 1.31 -18.68 -13.74
N ILE A 233 0.54 -18.95 -12.67
CA ILE A 233 -0.51 -19.98 -12.67
C ILE A 233 -1.61 -19.59 -13.68
N ALA A 234 -2.10 -18.36 -13.64
CA ALA A 234 -3.14 -17.88 -14.54
C ALA A 234 -2.69 -17.93 -16.01
N ALA A 235 -1.44 -17.53 -16.30
CA ALA A 235 -0.86 -17.60 -17.63
C ALA A 235 -0.70 -19.05 -18.13
N GLY A 236 -0.34 -19.99 -17.25
CA GLY A 236 -0.23 -21.41 -17.57
C GLY A 236 -1.56 -22.00 -18.07
N LEU A 237 -2.68 -21.62 -17.47
CA LEU A 237 -4.03 -22.04 -17.88
C LEU A 237 -4.44 -21.49 -19.26
N MET A 238 -3.81 -20.42 -19.74
CA MET A 238 -4.08 -19.85 -21.07
C MET A 238 -3.32 -20.55 -22.20
N VAL A 239 -2.26 -21.30 -21.85
CA VAL A 239 -1.39 -22.00 -22.81
C VAL A 239 -1.80 -23.47 -22.98
N SER A 240 -2.47 -24.07 -21.99
CA SER A 240 -3.01 -25.43 -22.00
C SER A 240 -4.32 -25.54 -22.79
#